data_AF-A0A016T287-F1
#
_entry.id   AF-A0A016T287-F1
#
_cell.length_a   1.000
_cell.length_b   1.000
_cell.length_c   1.000
_cell.angle_alpha   90.00
_cell.angle_beta   90.00
_cell.angle_gamma   90.00
#
_symmetry.space_group_name_H-M   'P 1'
#
loop_
_entity.id
_entity.type
_entity.pdbx_description
1 polymer ?
#
loop_
_entity_poly.entity_id
_entity_poly.type
_entity_poly.pdbx_seq_one_letter_code
_entity_poly.pdbx_strand_id
1 'polypeptide(L)'
;MTFCPYDNVTDVPERLETSCCLDYATSTDKFYRAAQALHVVTGVLGVFFSVLYIVKYSTKHLLPHNTRVFILITLAAIVIHSITLTAFHIIHLYQSIHASEDEPCSVRNTVSFCVPFRYSYSFCVFLMVLNQYFMYVDRILDTFWMSYKAAQRYILTVLLSVEVKTRCPN
;
A
#
# COMPACT_ATOMS: atom_id res chain seq x y z
N MET A 1 29.66 -14.75 9.69
CA MET A 1 28.66 -13.67 9.63
C MET A 1 29.11 -12.59 10.58
N THR A 2 29.38 -11.38 10.09
CA THR A 2 29.72 -10.23 10.93
C THR A 2 28.45 -9.76 11.63
N PHE A 3 28.49 -9.67 12.96
CA PHE A 3 27.37 -9.29 13.82
C PHE A 3 27.04 -7.80 13.61
N CYS A 4 25.78 -7.48 13.35
CA CYS A 4 25.34 -6.10 13.12
C CYS A 4 24.52 -5.60 14.32
N PRO A 5 25.03 -4.64 15.11
CA PRO A 5 24.50 -4.30 16.44
C PRO A 5 23.09 -3.66 16.44
N TYR A 6 22.52 -3.37 15.26
CA TYR A 6 21.16 -2.85 15.09
C TYR A 6 20.23 -3.82 14.32
N ASP A 7 20.71 -5.04 14.04
CA ASP A 7 19.99 -6.08 13.32
C ASP A 7 19.75 -7.24 14.31
N ASN A 8 18.77 -7.11 15.22
CA ASN A 8 18.43 -8.12 16.26
C ASN A 8 18.05 -9.51 15.70
N VAL A 9 17.92 -9.54 14.38
CA VAL A 9 17.56 -10.65 13.54
C VAL A 9 18.79 -11.49 13.19
N THR A 10 19.99 -10.90 13.21
CA THR A 10 21.26 -11.60 12.95
C THR A 10 21.82 -12.33 14.18
N ASP A 11 21.25 -12.10 15.36
CA ASP A 11 21.68 -12.72 16.62
C ASP A 11 21.47 -14.24 16.64
N VAL A 12 20.53 -14.75 15.83
CA VAL A 12 20.20 -16.17 15.72
C VAL A 12 19.92 -16.51 14.24
N PRO A 13 20.57 -17.53 13.63
CA PRO A 13 20.37 -17.91 12.24
C PRO A 13 18.89 -18.17 11.86
N GLU A 14 18.12 -18.78 12.77
CA GLU A 14 16.68 -19.04 12.61
C GLU A 14 15.84 -17.75 12.51
N ARG A 15 16.31 -16.64 13.09
CA ARG A 15 15.65 -15.33 12.95
C ARG A 15 15.90 -14.72 11.58
N LEU A 16 17.06 -14.97 10.98
CA LEU A 16 17.34 -14.55 9.61
C LEU A 16 16.40 -15.23 8.61
N GLU A 17 16.14 -16.53 8.79
CA GLU A 17 15.22 -17.31 7.95
C GLU A 17 13.74 -16.92 8.11
N THR A 18 13.36 -16.40 9.29
CA THR A 18 11.98 -15.99 9.59
C THR A 18 11.74 -14.49 9.39
N SER A 19 12.82 -13.70 9.34
CA SER A 19 12.82 -12.32 8.88
C SER A 19 12.90 -12.26 7.37
N CYS A 20 12.48 -11.16 6.77
CA CYS A 20 12.93 -10.84 5.41
C CYS A 20 14.16 -9.93 5.40
N CYS A 21 15.07 -10.13 6.36
CA CYS A 21 16.43 -9.62 6.28
C CYS A 21 17.23 -10.48 5.28
N LEU A 22 17.97 -9.80 4.40
CA LEU A 22 18.88 -10.45 3.44
C LEU A 22 20.30 -10.34 3.94
N ASP A 23 21.13 -11.32 3.58
CA ASP A 23 22.54 -11.28 3.88
C ASP A 23 23.27 -10.31 2.93
N TYR A 24 24.49 -9.89 3.31
CA TYR A 24 25.26 -8.91 2.54
C TYR A 24 25.50 -9.36 1.09
N ALA A 25 25.78 -10.66 0.88
CA ALA A 25 26.02 -11.21 -0.44
C ALA A 25 24.78 -11.08 -1.34
N THR A 26 23.59 -11.40 -0.83
CA THR A 26 22.35 -11.21 -1.59
C THR A 26 22.01 -9.73 -1.77
N SER A 27 22.23 -8.90 -0.75
CA SER A 27 21.96 -7.46 -0.82
C SER A 27 22.82 -6.71 -1.84
N THR A 28 24.02 -7.19 -2.14
CA THR A 28 24.95 -6.60 -3.12
C THR A 28 24.95 -7.32 -4.48
N ASP A 29 24.21 -8.42 -4.59
CA ASP A 29 24.10 -9.19 -5.82
C ASP A 29 23.51 -8.38 -6.99
N LYS A 30 24.01 -8.63 -8.20
CA LYS A 30 23.62 -7.91 -9.42
C LYS A 30 22.19 -8.21 -9.84
N PHE A 31 21.75 -9.46 -9.73
CA PHE A 31 20.39 -9.84 -10.07
C PHE A 31 19.41 -9.22 -9.07
N TYR A 32 19.73 -9.26 -7.79
CA TYR A 32 18.93 -8.60 -6.77
C TYR A 32 18.83 -7.09 -6.99
N ARG A 33 19.95 -6.39 -7.27
CA ARG A 33 19.93 -4.95 -7.62
C ARG A 33 19.07 -4.67 -8.86
N ALA A 34 19.11 -5.52 -9.88
CA ALA A 34 18.29 -5.37 -11.08
C ALA A 34 16.79 -5.53 -10.76
N ALA A 35 16.42 -6.49 -9.89
CA ALA A 35 15.05 -6.64 -9.42
C ALA A 35 14.57 -5.41 -8.64
N GLN A 36 15.42 -4.85 -7.77
CA GLN A 36 15.14 -3.61 -7.04
C GLN A 36 14.93 -2.43 -7.99
N ALA A 37 15.78 -2.28 -9.02
CA ALA A 37 15.61 -1.26 -10.05
C ALA A 37 14.30 -1.44 -10.84
N LEU A 38 13.93 -2.68 -11.17
CA LEU A 38 12.64 -2.98 -11.81
C LEU A 38 11.46 -2.57 -10.93
N HIS A 39 11.53 -2.81 -9.63
CA HIS A 39 10.50 -2.36 -8.67
C HIS A 39 10.40 -0.83 -8.63
N VAL A 40 11.50 -0.09 -8.73
CA VAL A 40 11.47 1.37 -8.84
C VAL A 40 10.75 1.81 -10.12
N VAL A 41 11.13 1.25 -11.28
CA VAL A 41 10.52 1.60 -12.57
C VAL A 41 9.01 1.31 -12.57
N THR A 42 8.63 0.11 -12.14
CA THR A 42 7.22 -0.31 -12.07
C THR A 42 6.44 0.48 -11.02
N GLY A 43 7.06 0.85 -9.90
CA GLY A 43 6.47 1.71 -8.87
C GLY A 43 6.15 3.11 -9.39
N VAL A 44 7.10 3.75 -10.09
CA VAL A 44 6.89 5.07 -10.72
C VAL A 44 5.76 5.02 -11.76
N LEU A 45 5.76 3.99 -12.62
CA LEU A 45 4.68 3.79 -13.59
C LEU A 45 3.32 3.56 -12.89
N GLY A 46 3.29 2.77 -11.82
CA GLY A 46 2.08 2.50 -11.03
C GLY A 46 1.49 3.78 -10.43
N VAL A 47 2.33 4.65 -9.86
CA VAL A 47 1.90 5.96 -9.35
C VAL A 47 1.35 6.83 -10.48
N PHE A 48 2.06 6.91 -11.61
CA PHE A 48 1.61 7.68 -12.78
C PHE A 48 0.23 7.22 -13.27
N PHE A 49 0.04 5.91 -13.48
CA PHE A 49 -1.25 5.38 -13.93
C PHE A 49 -2.35 5.56 -12.89
N SER A 50 -2.04 5.44 -11.60
CA SER A 50 -3.01 5.66 -10.53
C SER A 50 -3.49 7.11 -10.50
N VAL A 51 -2.58 8.08 -10.60
CA VAL A 51 -2.93 9.51 -10.66
C VAL A 51 -3.72 9.82 -11.94
N LEU A 52 -3.28 9.30 -13.09
CA LEU A 52 -4.00 9.46 -14.36
C LEU A 52 -5.44 8.92 -14.25
N TYR A 53 -5.60 7.74 -13.63
CA TYR A 53 -6.91 7.15 -13.38
C TYR A 53 -7.78 8.03 -12.48
N ILE A 54 -7.24 8.52 -11.35
CA ILE A 54 -7.96 9.44 -10.44
C ILE A 54 -8.46 10.66 -11.20
N VAL A 55 -7.56 11.35 -11.92
CA VAL A 55 -7.86 12.66 -12.50
C VAL A 55 -8.78 12.54 -13.72
N LYS A 56 -8.56 11.55 -14.59
CA LYS A 56 -9.21 11.50 -15.90
C LYS A 56 -10.37 10.50 -16.00
N TYR A 57 -10.36 9.44 -15.20
CA TYR A 57 -11.26 8.29 -15.37
C TYR A 57 -12.16 8.03 -14.17
N SER A 58 -11.77 8.40 -12.95
CA SER A 58 -12.55 8.10 -11.73
C SER A 58 -13.97 8.69 -11.75
N THR A 59 -14.16 9.84 -12.39
CA THR A 59 -15.46 10.52 -12.51
C THR A 59 -16.39 9.88 -13.54
N LYS A 60 -15.86 9.02 -14.43
CA LYS A 60 -16.61 8.35 -15.49
C LYS A 60 -17.18 7.00 -15.06
N HIS A 61 -16.74 6.47 -13.92
CA HIS A 61 -17.28 5.24 -13.35
C HIS A 61 -18.50 5.56 -12.47
N LEU A 62 -19.67 5.06 -12.87
CA LEU A 62 -20.93 5.13 -12.13
C LEU A 62 -20.86 4.16 -10.93
N LEU A 63 -20.23 4.61 -9.85
CA LEU A 63 -20.27 3.95 -8.55
C LEU A 63 -21.33 4.63 -7.67
N PRO A 64 -22.07 3.86 -6.84
CA PRO A 64 -22.90 4.44 -5.79
C PRO A 64 -22.07 5.39 -4.92
N HIS A 65 -22.69 6.47 -4.45
CA HIS A 65 -21.97 7.55 -3.77
C HIS A 65 -21.17 7.08 -2.55
N ASN A 66 -21.71 6.11 -1.79
CA ASN A 66 -21.06 5.53 -0.61
C ASN A 66 -19.81 4.72 -0.99
N THR A 67 -19.85 3.99 -2.09
CA THR A 67 -18.73 3.18 -2.61
C THR A 67 -17.63 4.06 -3.20
N ARG A 68 -17.99 5.24 -3.73
CA ARG A 68 -17.04 6.20 -4.30
C ARG A 68 -16.06 6.74 -3.25
N VAL A 69 -16.54 7.04 -2.03
CA VAL A 69 -15.67 7.52 -0.93
C VAL A 69 -14.65 6.44 -0.54
N PHE A 70 -15.11 5.20 -0.37
CA PHE A 70 -14.25 4.08 0.02
C PHE A 70 -13.19 3.77 -1.05
N ILE A 71 -13.57 3.82 -2.33
CA ILE A 71 -12.64 3.65 -3.45
C ILE A 71 -11.61 4.79 -3.52
N LEU A 72 -12.02 6.04 -3.30
CA LEU A 72 -11.09 7.18 -3.27
C LEU A 72 -10.08 7.08 -2.13
N ILE A 73 -10.52 6.71 -0.92
CA ILE A 73 -9.63 6.49 0.24
C ILE A 73 -8.64 5.36 -0.07
N THR A 74 -9.12 4.28 -0.67
CA THR A 74 -8.27 3.13 -1.02
C THR A 74 -7.25 3.50 -2.08
N LEU A 75 -7.67 4.25 -3.08
CA LEU A 75 -6.81 4.70 -4.17
C LEU A 75 -5.74 5.67 -3.65
N ALA A 76 -6.09 6.56 -2.71
CA ALA A 76 -5.13 7.40 -2.00
C ALA A 76 -4.14 6.56 -1.17
N ALA A 77 -4.62 5.54 -0.46
CA ALA A 77 -3.76 4.62 0.29
C ALA A 77 -2.79 3.85 -0.63
N ILE A 78 -3.26 3.38 -1.79
CA ILE A 78 -2.43 2.71 -2.80
C ILE A 78 -1.34 3.66 -3.31
N VAL A 79 -1.68 4.92 -3.60
CA VAL A 79 -0.70 5.92 -4.08
C VAL A 79 0.36 6.20 -3.01
N ILE A 80 -0.06 6.49 -1.77
CA ILE A 80 0.87 6.76 -0.65
C ILE A 80 1.79 5.55 -0.44
N HIS A 81 1.21 4.35 -0.37
CA HIS A 81 1.96 3.11 -0.20
C HIS A 81 2.96 2.89 -1.35
N SER A 82 2.53 3.11 -2.59
CA SER A 82 3.39 2.95 -3.77
C SER A 82 4.57 3.92 -3.75
N ILE A 83 4.36 5.18 -3.34
CA ILE A 83 5.42 6.18 -3.18
C ILE A 83 6.42 5.73 -2.11
N THR A 84 5.91 5.37 -0.92
CA THR A 84 6.74 4.93 0.20
C THR A 84 7.60 3.72 -0.17
N LEU A 85 6.99 2.72 -0.81
CA LEU A 85 7.64 1.49 -1.24
C LEU A 85 8.70 1.75 -2.33
N THR A 86 8.38 2.63 -3.30
CA THR A 86 9.34 3.07 -4.31
C THR A 86 10.55 3.79 -3.68
N ALA A 87 10.30 4.68 -2.71
CA ALA A 87 11.37 5.38 -2.00
C ALA A 87 12.28 4.39 -1.24
N PHE A 88 11.72 3.38 -0.59
CA PHE A 88 12.50 2.34 0.06
C PHE A 88 13.38 1.55 -0.93
N HIS A 89 12.85 1.18 -2.10
CA HIS A 89 13.65 0.52 -3.14
C HIS A 89 14.80 1.40 -3.65
N ILE A 90 14.59 2.72 -3.78
CA ILE A 90 15.64 3.68 -4.16
C ILE A 90 16.72 3.74 -3.08
N ILE A 91 16.34 3.91 -1.82
CA ILE A 91 17.30 3.99 -0.70
C ILE A 91 18.10 2.69 -0.61
N HIS A 92 17.43 1.54 -0.70
CA HIS A 92 18.07 0.25 -0.70
C HIS A 92 19.07 0.11 -1.86
N LEU A 93 18.67 0.48 -3.09
CA LEU A 93 19.56 0.40 -4.25
C LEU A 93 20.78 1.31 -4.10
N TYR A 94 20.57 2.54 -3.61
CA TYR A 94 21.65 3.49 -3.35
C TYR A 94 22.66 2.92 -2.36
N GLN A 95 22.20 2.43 -1.21
CA GLN A 95 23.09 1.85 -0.20
C GLN A 95 23.73 0.55 -0.66
N SER A 96 22.98 -0.31 -1.37
CA SER A 96 23.52 -1.54 -1.94
C SER A 96 24.72 -1.24 -2.84
N ILE A 97 24.65 -0.20 -3.69
CA ILE A 97 25.75 0.22 -4.58
C ILE A 97 26.95 0.75 -3.80
N HIS A 98 26.72 1.47 -2.69
CA HIS A 98 27.78 2.10 -1.89
C HIS A 98 28.27 1.23 -0.72
N ALA A 99 27.71 0.03 -0.56
CA ALA A 99 28.09 -0.88 0.52
C ALA A 99 29.54 -1.34 0.35
N SER A 100 30.32 -1.26 1.43
CA SER A 100 31.66 -1.83 1.53
C SER A 100 31.62 -3.13 2.33
N GLU A 101 32.56 -4.03 2.04
CA GLU A 101 32.79 -5.23 2.85
C GLU A 101 33.23 -4.89 4.28
N ASP A 102 33.82 -3.71 4.49
CA ASP A 102 34.24 -3.21 5.80
C ASP A 102 33.06 -2.76 6.68
N GLU A 103 31.91 -2.45 6.07
CA GLU A 103 30.71 -1.99 6.77
C GLU A 103 29.43 -2.68 6.23
N PRO A 104 29.33 -4.02 6.38
CA PRO A 104 28.24 -4.82 5.80
C PRO A 104 26.88 -4.54 6.44
N CYS A 105 26.87 -3.87 7.60
CA CYS A 105 25.67 -3.55 8.36
C CYS A 105 24.90 -2.36 7.80
N SER A 106 25.55 -1.49 7.02
CA SER A 106 24.94 -0.30 6.42
C SER A 106 23.76 -0.67 5.50
N VAL A 107 23.94 -1.66 4.62
CA VAL A 107 22.90 -2.14 3.70
C VAL A 107 21.87 -3.02 4.43
N ARG A 108 22.30 -3.84 5.39
CA ARG A 108 21.43 -4.78 6.13
C ARG A 108 20.42 -4.07 7.03
N ASN A 109 20.83 -3.03 7.74
CA ASN A 109 19.94 -2.23 8.58
C ASN A 109 18.78 -1.61 7.78
N THR A 110 18.96 -1.39 6.48
CA THR A 110 17.93 -0.86 5.60
C THR A 110 17.07 -1.95 4.97
N VAL A 111 17.57 -3.18 4.85
CA VAL A 111 16.72 -4.33 4.50
C VAL A 111 15.75 -4.68 5.65
N SER A 112 16.10 -4.36 6.90
CA SER A 112 15.25 -4.57 8.09
C SER A 112 13.87 -3.86 8.00
N PHE A 113 13.68 -2.91 7.07
CA PHE A 113 12.38 -2.30 6.75
C PHE A 113 11.36 -3.26 6.12
N CYS A 114 11.69 -4.55 5.98
CA CYS A 114 10.77 -5.56 5.48
C CYS A 114 9.50 -5.74 6.34
N VAL A 115 9.57 -5.43 7.64
CA VAL A 115 8.40 -5.46 8.54
C VAL A 115 7.36 -4.39 8.15
N PRO A 116 7.71 -3.09 8.05
CA PRO A 116 6.84 -2.07 7.46
C PRO A 116 6.29 -2.43 6.08
N PHE A 117 7.12 -3.02 5.21
CA PHE A 117 6.71 -3.46 3.88
C PHE A 117 5.61 -4.53 3.94
N ARG A 118 5.82 -5.59 4.74
CA ARG A 118 4.86 -6.70 4.89
C ARG A 118 3.52 -6.24 5.45
N TYR A 119 3.55 -5.36 6.47
CA TYR A 119 2.31 -4.84 7.05
C TYR A 119 1.59 -3.89 6.10
N SER A 120 2.32 -3.03 5.40
CA SER A 120 1.73 -2.09 4.45
C SER A 120 1.13 -2.81 3.23
N TYR A 121 1.82 -3.83 2.70
CA TYR A 121 1.28 -4.68 1.64
C TYR A 121 0.01 -5.41 2.09
N SER A 122 0.04 -6.03 3.27
CA SER A 122 -1.12 -6.73 3.84
C SER A 122 -2.30 -5.79 4.05
N PHE A 123 -2.05 -4.55 4.52
CA PHE A 123 -3.06 -3.52 4.68
C PHE A 123 -3.69 -3.11 3.34
N CYS A 124 -2.88 -2.89 2.30
CA CYS A 124 -3.39 -2.56 0.97
C CYS A 124 -4.22 -3.70 0.35
N VAL A 125 -3.76 -4.95 0.47
CA VAL A 125 -4.51 -6.13 0.00
C VAL A 125 -5.83 -6.25 0.75
N PHE A 126 -5.82 -6.07 2.08
CA PHE A 126 -7.04 -6.10 2.88
C PHE A 126 -8.03 -5.01 2.47
N LEU A 127 -7.57 -3.78 2.25
CA LEU A 127 -8.42 -2.69 1.73
C LEU A 127 -9.00 -3.05 0.36
N MET A 128 -8.20 -3.58 -0.57
CA MET A 128 -8.70 -4.00 -1.89
C MET A 128 -9.80 -5.07 -1.78
N VAL A 129 -9.61 -6.08 -0.91
CA VAL A 129 -10.60 -7.12 -0.66
C VAL A 129 -11.89 -6.53 -0.06
N LEU A 130 -11.78 -5.59 0.89
CA LEU A 130 -12.94 -4.89 1.43
C LEU A 130 -13.68 -4.10 0.34
N ASN A 131 -12.97 -3.42 -0.57
CA ASN A 131 -13.63 -2.68 -1.67
C ASN A 131 -14.40 -3.63 -2.57
N GLN A 132 -13.77 -4.75 -2.92
CA GLN A 132 -14.39 -5.79 -3.74
C GLN A 132 -15.64 -6.35 -3.05
N TYR A 133 -15.56 -6.60 -1.74
CA TYR A 133 -16.68 -7.05 -0.92
C TYR A 133 -17.84 -6.04 -0.94
N PHE A 134 -17.57 -4.75 -0.67
CA PHE A 134 -18.61 -3.72 -0.69
C PHE A 134 -19.26 -3.55 -2.07
N MET A 135 -18.49 -3.59 -3.15
CA MET A 135 -19.03 -3.56 -4.51
C MET A 135 -19.93 -4.77 -4.80
N TYR A 136 -19.54 -5.95 -4.30
CA TYR A 136 -20.31 -7.18 -4.51
C TYR A 136 -21.64 -7.15 -3.75
N VAL A 137 -21.61 -6.75 -2.47
CA VAL A 137 -22.82 -6.59 -1.65
C VAL A 137 -23.76 -5.56 -2.26
N ASP A 138 -23.25 -4.42 -2.71
CA ASP A 138 -24.08 -3.37 -3.33
C ASP A 138 -24.79 -3.89 -4.59
N ARG A 139 -24.10 -4.65 -5.45
CA ARG A 139 -24.72 -5.27 -6.65
C ARG A 139 -25.77 -6.32 -6.31
N ILE A 140 -25.54 -7.13 -5.27
CA ILE A 140 -26.53 -8.09 -4.79
C ILE A 140 -27.77 -7.34 -4.30
N LEU A 141 -27.59 -6.32 -3.47
CA LEU A 141 -28.71 -5.53 -2.94
C LEU A 141 -29.48 -4.83 -4.07
N ASP A 142 -28.80 -4.29 -5.09
CA ASP A 142 -29.47 -3.69 -6.25
C ASP A 142 -30.29 -4.71 -7.05
N THR A 143 -29.81 -5.96 -7.12
CA THR A 143 -30.48 -7.03 -7.87
C THR A 143 -31.69 -7.58 -7.12
N PHE A 144 -31.56 -7.82 -5.80
CA PHE A 144 -32.57 -8.51 -5.01
C PHE A 144 -33.54 -7.58 -4.28
N TRP A 145 -33.20 -6.30 -4.13
CA TRP A 145 -34.06 -5.32 -3.46
C TRP A 145 -34.44 -4.19 -4.42
N MET A 146 -35.63 -4.34 -5.02
CA MET A 146 -36.21 -3.39 -6.00
C MET A 146 -36.26 -1.92 -5.53
N SER A 147 -36.35 -1.69 -4.22
CA SER A 147 -36.41 -0.35 -3.60
C SER A 147 -35.05 0.13 -3.07
N TYR A 148 -33.97 -0.63 -3.26
CA TYR A 148 -32.66 -0.36 -2.67
C TYR A 148 -32.14 1.04 -3.00
N LYS A 149 -32.26 1.48 -4.26
CA LYS A 149 -31.85 2.84 -4.67
C LYS A 149 -32.66 3.94 -3.99
N ALA A 150 -33.93 3.69 -3.68
CA ALA A 150 -34.77 4.65 -2.94
C ALA A 150 -34.39 4.68 -1.46
N ALA A 151 -34.14 3.51 -0.86
CA ALA A 151 -33.67 3.38 0.51
C ALA A 151 -32.28 4.02 0.72
N GLN A 152 -31.33 3.82 -0.21
CA GLN A 152 -30.02 4.48 -0.20
C GLN A 152 -30.14 6.00 -0.22
N ARG A 153 -31.02 6.56 -1.06
CA ARG A 153 -31.26 8.02 -1.09
C ARG A 153 -31.80 8.52 0.24
N TYR A 154 -32.76 7.81 0.82
CA TYR A 154 -33.35 8.19 2.10
C TYR A 154 -32.32 8.18 3.24
N ILE A 155 -31.53 7.10 3.34
CA ILE A 155 -30.44 6.97 4.32
C ILE A 155 -29.40 8.09 4.14
N LEU A 156 -29.01 8.39 2.90
CA LEU A 156 -28.05 9.46 2.62
C LEU A 156 -28.60 10.83 3.01
N THR A 157 -29.87 11.12 2.71
CA THR A 157 -30.53 12.36 3.13
C THR A 157 -30.57 12.49 4.65
N VAL A 158 -30.86 11.41 5.37
CA VAL A 158 -30.85 11.39 6.84
C VAL A 158 -29.44 11.63 7.40
N LEU A 159 -28.42 10.95 6.87
CA LEU A 159 -27.02 11.14 7.29
C LEU A 159 -26.54 12.58 7.06
N LEU A 160 -26.82 13.16 5.89
CA LEU A 160 -26.46 14.53 5.58
C LEU A 160 -27.19 15.54 6.48
N SER A 161 -28.47 15.30 6.77
CA SER A 161 -29.24 16.20 7.66
C SER A 161 -28.78 16.10 9.12
N VAL A 162 -28.32 14.93 9.58
CA VAL A 162 -27.66 14.79 10.89
C VAL A 162 -26.31 15.51 10.89
N GLU A 163 -25.47 15.32 9.87
CA GLU A 163 -24.11 15.89 9.83
C GLU A 163 -24.14 17.43 9.73
N VAL A 164 -25.05 18.00 8.93
CA VAL A 164 -25.28 19.45 8.84
C VAL A 164 -25.67 20.02 10.20
N LYS A 165 -26.53 19.31 10.96
CA LYS A 165 -26.97 19.74 12.30
C LYS A 165 -25.84 19.73 13.32
N THR A 166 -24.86 18.83 13.17
CA THR A 166 -23.67 18.78 14.03
C THR A 166 -22.59 19.81 13.68
N ARG A 167 -22.44 20.22 12.41
CA ARG A 167 -21.45 21.24 12.01
C ARG A 167 -21.96 22.68 12.11
N CYS A 168 -23.27 22.88 11.97
CA CYS A 168 -23.94 24.16 12.18
C CYS A 168 -25.00 23.99 13.27
N PRO A 169 -24.62 23.98 14.56
CA PRO A 169 -25.61 24.10 15.62
C PRO A 169 -26.25 25.48 15.51
N ASN A 170 -27.58 25.51 15.32
CA ASN A 170 -28.38 26.72 15.50
C ASN A 170 -28.20 27.28 16.91
#